data_AF-B4IJP9-F1
#
_entry.id   AF-B4IJP9-F1
#
_cell.length_a   1.000
_cell.length_b   1.000
_cell.length_c   1.000
_cell.angle_alpha   90.00
_cell.angle_beta   90.00
_cell.angle_gamma   90.00
#
_symmetry.space_group_name_H-M   'P 1'
#
loop_
_entity.id
_entity.type
_entity.pdbx_description
1 polymer ?
#
loop_
_entity_poly.entity_id
_entity_poly.type
_entity_poly.pdbx_seq_one_letter_code
_entity_poly.pdbx_strand_id
1 'polypeptide(L)'
;MGVKHYATLRKMLCTAPSGREAAVTILTEALKNDSSVEMHELLLATHIQSDSEPLIYELFNKIQKSMGSEALPLWRSVILYYRTRQDSLGARRLDEIYGLACKAAWPEFGELRSDYLRYLWQERSVEEARKEYAKLAVLPPMSLALHRQMVQLESSAAACDQASLKYWRMCYDFMACYFGKTQPRVWVEYLAFERDHGEAKNISLLTQRALSTLEPQYVAAFEAERALAYVGASI
;
A
#
# COMPACT_ATOMS: atom_id res chain seq x y z
N MET A 1 10.86 -2.64 -33.78
CA MET A 1 11.62 -1.74 -32.89
C MET A 1 11.35 -2.15 -31.45
N GLY A 2 12.36 -2.25 -30.59
CA GLY A 2 12.15 -2.59 -29.18
C GLY A 2 11.84 -1.35 -28.32
N VAL A 3 11.24 -1.54 -27.14
CA VAL A 3 10.85 -0.51 -26.15
C VAL A 3 11.88 0.61 -25.97
N LYS A 4 13.18 0.27 -25.88
CA LYS A 4 14.28 1.25 -25.73
C LYS A 4 14.31 2.30 -26.86
N HIS A 5 14.01 1.90 -28.09
CA HIS A 5 13.96 2.82 -29.23
C HIS A 5 12.80 3.80 -29.09
N TYR A 6 11.62 3.31 -28.67
CA TYR A 6 10.45 4.16 -28.42
C TYR A 6 10.69 5.11 -27.24
N ALA A 7 11.40 4.68 -26.20
CA ALA A 7 11.79 5.55 -25.09
C ALA A 7 12.70 6.71 -25.55
N THR A 8 13.72 6.42 -26.36
CA THR A 8 14.59 7.45 -26.94
C THR A 8 13.82 8.39 -27.87
N LEU A 9 12.97 7.84 -28.74
CA LEU A 9 12.13 8.62 -29.65
C LEU A 9 11.21 9.58 -28.90
N ARG A 10 10.48 9.07 -27.88
CA ARG A 10 9.64 9.88 -27.00
C ARG A 10 10.44 11.03 -26.38
N LYS A 11 11.62 10.75 -25.83
CA LYS A 11 12.47 11.78 -25.21
C LYS A 11 12.84 12.91 -26.18
N MET A 12 13.11 12.58 -27.44
CA MET A 12 13.42 13.58 -28.48
C MET A 12 12.17 14.38 -28.88
N LEU A 13 11.05 13.69 -29.12
CA LEU A 13 9.81 14.31 -29.60
C LEU A 13 9.15 15.18 -28.52
N CYS A 14 9.14 14.77 -27.25
CA CYS A 14 8.47 15.48 -26.18
C CYS A 14 9.13 16.81 -25.75
N THR A 15 10.19 17.24 -26.44
CA THR A 15 10.85 18.55 -26.23
C THR A 15 9.97 19.74 -26.63
N ALA A 16 9.01 19.54 -27.55
CA ALA A 16 8.04 20.55 -27.96
C ALA A 16 6.60 20.00 -27.89
N PRO A 17 5.56 20.85 -27.72
CA PRO A 17 4.17 20.41 -27.65
C PRO A 17 3.71 19.59 -28.86
N SER A 18 4.03 20.04 -30.09
CA SER A 18 3.68 19.32 -31.33
C SER A 18 4.35 17.94 -31.43
N GLY A 19 5.55 17.79 -30.86
CA GLY A 19 6.21 16.50 -30.80
C GLY A 19 5.58 15.53 -29.79
N ARG A 20 4.88 16.02 -28.76
CA ARG A 20 4.13 15.15 -27.84
C ARG A 20 2.96 14.47 -28.52
N GLU A 21 2.23 15.18 -29.37
CA GLU A 21 1.15 14.60 -30.18
C GLU A 21 1.68 13.51 -31.11
N ALA A 22 2.79 13.78 -31.81
CA ALA A 22 3.46 12.79 -32.64
C ALA A 22 3.92 11.56 -31.82
N ALA A 23 4.45 11.77 -30.61
CA ALA A 23 4.84 10.69 -29.72
C ALA A 23 3.64 9.82 -29.32
N VAL A 24 2.50 10.43 -28.99
CA VAL A 24 1.25 9.70 -28.69
C VAL A 24 0.82 8.84 -29.88
N THR A 25 0.78 9.40 -31.10
CA THR A 25 0.41 8.64 -32.31
C THR A 25 1.34 7.43 -32.52
N ILE A 26 2.66 7.64 -32.45
CA ILE A 26 3.64 6.59 -32.69
C ILE A 26 3.56 5.48 -31.63
N LEU A 27 3.43 5.85 -30.35
CA LEU A 27 3.30 4.89 -29.25
C LEU A 27 1.98 4.11 -29.34
N THR A 28 0.89 4.76 -29.74
CA THR A 28 -0.41 4.11 -29.92
C THR A 28 -0.37 3.08 -31.05
N GLU A 29 0.32 3.38 -32.15
CA GLU A 29 0.51 2.42 -33.24
C GLU A 29 1.41 1.26 -32.80
N ALA A 30 2.49 1.54 -32.06
CA ALA A 30 3.39 0.52 -31.55
C ALA A 30 2.68 -0.47 -30.60
N LEU A 31 1.74 0.02 -29.78
CA LEU A 31 0.95 -0.80 -28.86
C LEU A 31 0.08 -1.86 -29.56
N LYS A 32 -0.21 -1.72 -30.86
CA LYS A 32 -0.92 -2.76 -31.62
C LYS A 32 -0.08 -4.02 -31.80
N ASN A 33 1.25 -3.89 -31.77
CA ASN A 33 2.18 -5.00 -31.96
C ASN A 33 2.87 -5.40 -30.65
N ASP A 34 3.06 -4.47 -29.73
CA ASP A 34 3.71 -4.69 -28.43
C ASP A 34 2.86 -4.06 -27.32
N SER A 35 2.05 -4.88 -26.65
CA SER A 35 1.14 -4.47 -25.57
C SER A 35 1.78 -4.63 -24.17
N SER A 36 3.10 -4.62 -24.07
CA SER A 36 3.84 -4.73 -22.80
C SER A 36 3.58 -3.57 -21.83
N VAL A 37 3.89 -3.79 -20.54
CA VAL A 37 3.77 -2.77 -19.48
C VAL A 37 4.59 -1.54 -19.83
N GLU A 38 5.83 -1.75 -20.27
CA GLU A 38 6.78 -0.68 -20.56
C GLU A 38 6.30 0.21 -21.72
N MET A 39 5.64 -0.38 -22.73
CA MET A 39 5.02 0.40 -23.80
C MET A 39 3.86 1.26 -23.30
N HIS A 40 3.04 0.73 -22.38
CA HIS A 40 1.98 1.50 -21.72
C HIS A 40 2.55 2.59 -20.81
N GLU A 41 3.69 2.35 -20.14
CA GLU A 41 4.36 3.36 -19.29
C GLU A 41 4.85 4.54 -20.13
N LEU A 42 5.41 4.28 -21.30
CA LEU A 42 5.83 5.34 -22.23
C LEU A 42 4.64 6.18 -22.69
N LEU A 43 3.51 5.54 -23.02
CA LEU A 43 2.30 6.26 -23.43
C LEU A 43 1.72 7.08 -22.27
N LEU A 44 1.58 6.47 -21.08
CA LEU A 44 1.08 7.13 -19.88
C LEU A 44 1.93 8.34 -19.50
N ALA A 45 3.26 8.19 -19.48
CA ALA A 45 4.17 9.28 -19.19
C ALA A 45 4.07 10.43 -20.20
N THR A 46 3.73 10.13 -21.45
CA THR A 46 3.48 11.16 -22.48
C THR A 46 2.18 11.90 -22.22
N HIS A 47 1.10 11.19 -21.85
CA HIS A 47 -0.17 11.84 -21.48
C HIS A 47 -0.05 12.69 -20.21
N ILE A 48 0.68 12.21 -19.19
CA ILE A 48 0.97 12.97 -17.96
C ILE A 48 1.74 14.25 -18.28
N GLN A 49 2.77 14.18 -19.13
CA GLN A 49 3.55 15.37 -19.52
C GLN A 49 2.71 16.42 -20.28
N SER A 50 1.63 15.99 -20.93
CA SER A 50 0.68 16.86 -21.63
C SER A 50 -0.55 17.22 -20.79
N ASP A 51 -0.59 16.86 -19.50
CA ASP A 51 -1.75 17.01 -18.60
C ASP A 51 -3.08 16.55 -19.21
N SER A 52 -3.04 15.48 -20.01
CA SER A 52 -4.19 15.01 -20.78
C SER A 52 -5.06 14.05 -19.95
N GLU A 53 -5.75 14.57 -18.93
CA GLU A 53 -6.55 13.78 -17.97
C GLU A 53 -7.48 12.75 -18.62
N PRO A 54 -8.27 13.07 -19.66
CA PRO A 54 -9.18 12.08 -20.24
C PRO A 54 -8.45 10.87 -20.82
N LEU A 55 -7.30 11.10 -21.46
CA LEU A 55 -6.48 10.05 -22.06
C LEU A 55 -5.76 9.21 -20.98
N ILE A 56 -5.34 9.85 -19.89
CA ILE A 56 -4.77 9.14 -18.72
C ILE A 56 -5.82 8.21 -18.13
N TYR A 57 -7.05 8.69 -17.94
CA TYR A 57 -8.12 7.90 -17.36
C TYR A 57 -8.59 6.78 -18.30
N GLU A 58 -8.68 7.03 -19.61
CA GLU A 58 -8.99 6.01 -20.61
C GLU A 58 -7.94 4.90 -20.61
N LEU A 59 -6.65 5.29 -20.65
CA LEU A 59 -5.55 4.34 -20.60
C LEU A 59 -5.58 3.52 -19.30
N PHE A 60 -5.79 4.18 -18.16
CA PHE A 60 -5.96 3.51 -16.87
C PHE A 60 -7.07 2.44 -16.92
N ASN A 61 -8.25 2.80 -17.43
CA ASN A 61 -9.38 1.87 -17.56
C ASN A 61 -9.10 0.66 -18.45
N LYS A 62 -8.27 0.83 -19.48
CA LYS A 62 -7.82 -0.27 -20.32
C LYS A 62 -6.87 -1.19 -19.56
N ILE A 63 -5.80 -0.64 -18.99
CA ILE A 63 -4.74 -1.43 -18.35
C ILE A 63 -5.24 -2.18 -17.11
N GLN A 64 -6.15 -1.60 -16.33
CA GLN A 64 -6.69 -2.28 -15.14
C GLN A 64 -7.49 -3.53 -15.48
N LYS A 65 -8.05 -3.62 -16.70
CA LYS A 65 -8.84 -4.76 -17.15
C LYS A 65 -7.99 -5.86 -17.80
N SER A 66 -6.82 -5.53 -18.34
CA SER A 66 -6.07 -6.43 -19.22
C SER A 66 -4.72 -6.88 -18.68
N MET A 67 -4.10 -6.17 -17.74
CA MET A 67 -2.68 -6.37 -17.40
C MET A 67 -2.42 -6.97 -16.00
N GLY A 68 -3.47 -7.31 -15.25
CA GLY A 68 -3.34 -8.01 -13.97
C GLY A 68 -2.40 -7.30 -12.98
N SER A 69 -1.55 -8.08 -12.29
CA SER A 69 -0.61 -7.57 -11.29
C SER A 69 0.56 -6.77 -11.90
N GLU A 70 0.95 -7.06 -13.15
CA GLU A 70 2.04 -6.37 -13.85
C GLU A 70 1.75 -4.88 -14.08
N ALA A 71 0.48 -4.48 -14.02
CA ALA A 71 0.07 -3.08 -14.16
C ALA A 71 0.50 -2.19 -12.98
N LEU A 72 0.95 -2.75 -11.86
CA LEU A 72 1.22 -2.00 -10.62
C LEU A 72 2.03 -0.70 -10.80
N PRO A 73 3.12 -0.65 -11.60
CA PRO A 73 3.85 0.59 -11.86
C PRO A 73 2.98 1.70 -12.48
N LEU A 74 2.10 1.34 -13.43
CA LEU A 74 1.18 2.26 -14.07
C LEU A 74 0.14 2.80 -13.08
N TRP A 75 -0.36 1.95 -12.18
CA TRP A 75 -1.28 2.38 -11.12
C TRP A 75 -0.63 3.43 -10.22
N ARG A 76 0.63 3.21 -9.81
CA ARG A 76 1.39 4.20 -9.02
C ARG A 76 1.52 5.53 -9.76
N SER A 77 1.84 5.50 -11.05
CA SER A 77 1.95 6.72 -11.86
C SER A 77 0.62 7.48 -11.98
N VAL A 78 -0.49 6.77 -12.17
CA VAL A 78 -1.83 7.37 -12.23
C VAL A 78 -2.24 7.95 -10.86
N ILE A 79 -2.00 7.21 -9.77
CA ILE A 79 -2.25 7.69 -8.40
C ILE A 79 -1.44 8.96 -8.12
N LEU A 80 -0.15 8.96 -8.47
CA LEU A 80 0.72 10.13 -8.29
C LEU A 80 0.20 11.32 -9.08
N TYR A 81 -0.17 11.12 -10.34
CA TYR A 81 -0.76 12.15 -11.18
C TYR A 81 -1.97 12.79 -10.50
N TYR A 82 -2.97 12.00 -10.08
CA TYR A 82 -4.18 12.54 -9.46
C TYR A 82 -3.93 13.14 -8.07
N ARG A 83 -2.97 12.64 -7.29
CA ARG A 83 -2.56 13.24 -6.01
C ARG A 83 -2.02 14.66 -6.17
N THR A 84 -1.37 14.96 -7.29
CA THR A 84 -0.81 16.31 -7.55
C THR A 84 -1.84 17.30 -8.08
N ARG A 85 -3.05 16.83 -8.42
CA ARG A 85 -4.14 17.70 -8.90
C ARG A 85 -4.92 18.25 -7.72
N GLN A 86 -5.26 19.53 -7.79
CA GLN A 86 -6.03 20.23 -6.74
C GLN A 86 -7.51 20.44 -7.11
N ASP A 87 -7.97 19.82 -8.20
CA ASP A 87 -9.35 19.93 -8.66
C ASP A 87 -10.24 18.80 -8.13
N SER A 88 -11.55 19.06 -8.09
CA SER A 88 -12.55 18.12 -7.57
C SER A 88 -12.67 16.84 -8.40
N LEU A 89 -12.38 16.91 -9.70
CA LEU A 89 -12.35 15.75 -10.57
C LEU A 89 -11.22 14.80 -10.15
N GLY A 90 -10.03 15.34 -9.90
CA GLY A 90 -8.85 14.60 -9.48
C GLY A 90 -9.06 13.91 -8.14
N ALA A 91 -9.66 14.60 -7.16
CA ALA A 91 -10.03 14.01 -5.89
C ALA A 91 -11.00 12.82 -6.06
N ARG A 92 -12.03 12.98 -6.90
CA ARG A 92 -12.98 11.90 -7.20
C ARG A 92 -12.33 10.72 -7.91
N ARG A 93 -11.46 10.99 -8.89
CA ARG A 93 -10.74 9.96 -9.63
C ARG A 93 -9.80 9.18 -8.73
N LEU A 94 -9.09 9.88 -7.85
CA LEU A 94 -8.19 9.27 -6.89
C LEU A 94 -8.93 8.28 -5.97
N ASP A 95 -10.11 8.66 -5.49
CA ASP A 95 -10.97 7.76 -4.69
C ASP A 95 -11.46 6.55 -5.48
N GLU A 96 -11.89 6.75 -6.72
CA GLU A 96 -12.29 5.66 -7.62
C GLU A 96 -11.13 4.68 -7.83
N ILE A 97 -9.92 5.18 -8.08
CA ILE A 97 -8.71 4.39 -8.31
C ILE A 97 -8.32 3.62 -7.04
N TYR A 98 -8.27 4.26 -5.88
CA TYR A 98 -7.98 3.55 -4.62
C TYR A 98 -9.05 2.52 -4.28
N GLY A 99 -10.32 2.83 -4.54
CA GLY A 99 -11.43 1.89 -4.35
C GLY A 99 -11.27 0.64 -5.21
N LEU A 100 -10.75 0.78 -6.44
CA LEU A 100 -10.43 -0.35 -7.31
C LEU A 100 -9.18 -1.10 -6.82
N ALA A 101 -8.11 -0.38 -6.44
CA ALA A 101 -6.87 -0.99 -5.95
C ALA A 101 -7.11 -1.84 -4.70
N CYS A 102 -7.94 -1.34 -3.77
CA CYS A 102 -8.30 -2.07 -2.56
C CYS A 102 -9.07 -3.36 -2.84
N LYS A 103 -9.89 -3.39 -3.90
CA LYS A 103 -10.65 -4.58 -4.31
C LYS A 103 -9.83 -5.57 -5.16
N ALA A 104 -8.64 -5.18 -5.61
CA ALA A 104 -7.78 -6.08 -6.37
C ALA A 104 -7.40 -7.30 -5.51
N ALA A 105 -7.48 -8.48 -6.12
CA ALA A 105 -7.13 -9.75 -5.48
C ALA A 105 -5.62 -10.04 -5.52
N TRP A 106 -4.85 -9.25 -6.26
CA TRP A 106 -3.41 -9.41 -6.45
C TRP A 106 -2.64 -9.02 -5.18
N PRO A 107 -1.84 -9.92 -4.58
CA PRO A 107 -1.05 -9.60 -3.39
C PRO A 107 -0.09 -8.41 -3.57
N GLU A 108 0.41 -8.22 -4.78
CA GLU A 108 1.30 -7.10 -5.16
C GLU A 108 0.63 -5.74 -4.94
N PHE A 109 -0.71 -5.68 -4.99
CA PHE A 109 -1.48 -4.46 -4.75
C PHE A 109 -1.65 -4.15 -3.25
N GLY A 110 -1.17 -5.02 -2.36
CA GLY A 110 -1.20 -4.80 -0.91
C GLY A 110 -0.49 -3.51 -0.47
N GLU A 111 0.51 -3.05 -1.24
CA GLU A 111 1.14 -1.76 -1.00
C GLU A 111 0.23 -0.57 -1.31
N LEU A 112 -0.68 -0.69 -2.29
CA LEU A 112 -1.60 0.39 -2.66
C LEU A 112 -2.66 0.57 -1.58
N ARG A 113 -3.06 -0.51 -0.90
CA ARG A 113 -3.89 -0.44 0.32
C ARG A 113 -3.19 0.32 1.44
N SER A 114 -1.89 0.08 1.61
CA SER A 114 -1.07 0.76 2.63
C SER A 114 -0.87 2.24 2.29
N ASP A 115 -0.62 2.56 1.03
CA ASP A 115 -0.52 3.91 0.50
C ASP A 115 -1.84 4.68 0.61
N TYR A 116 -2.98 4.01 0.38
CA TYR A 116 -4.30 4.59 0.58
C TYR A 116 -4.56 4.97 2.04
N LEU A 117 -4.26 4.08 2.99
CA LEU A 117 -4.39 4.39 4.41
C LEU A 117 -3.55 5.60 4.82
N ARG A 118 -2.32 5.69 4.32
CA ARG A 118 -1.45 6.85 4.58
C ARG A 118 -2.06 8.13 4.01
N TYR A 119 -2.59 8.07 2.79
CA TYR A 119 -3.29 9.20 2.18
C TYR A 119 -4.50 9.64 3.00
N LEU A 120 -5.38 8.72 3.40
CA LEU A 120 -6.54 9.06 4.23
C LEU A 120 -6.11 9.70 5.56
N TRP A 121 -5.05 9.16 6.17
CA TRP A 121 -4.53 9.67 7.43
C TRP A 121 -3.98 11.10 7.32
N GLN A 122 -3.27 11.39 6.22
CA GLN A 122 -2.59 12.68 6.02
C GLN A 122 -3.51 13.76 5.46
N GLU A 123 -4.33 13.41 4.47
CA GLU A 123 -5.08 14.36 3.66
C GLU A 123 -6.56 14.46 4.05
N ARG A 124 -7.05 13.55 4.90
CA ARG A 124 -8.43 13.57 5.38
C ARG A 124 -8.50 13.60 6.90
N SER A 125 -8.60 12.43 7.52
CA SER A 125 -8.74 12.32 8.96
C SER A 125 -8.27 10.95 9.45
N VAL A 126 -7.83 10.94 10.70
CA VAL A 126 -7.47 9.73 11.44
C VAL A 126 -8.67 8.78 11.53
N GLU A 127 -9.87 9.32 11.75
CA GLU A 127 -11.12 8.54 11.87
C GLU A 127 -11.48 7.82 10.56
N GLU A 128 -11.31 8.50 9.43
CA GLU A 128 -11.58 7.90 8.12
C GLU A 128 -10.58 6.80 7.78
N ALA A 129 -9.29 7.04 8.06
CA ALA A 129 -8.25 6.02 7.90
C ALA A 129 -8.52 4.79 8.78
N ARG A 130 -8.92 4.97 10.05
CA ARG A 130 -9.31 3.89 10.96
C ARG A 130 -10.51 3.09 10.45
N LYS A 131 -11.55 3.79 9.98
CA LYS A 131 -12.76 3.17 9.43
C LYS A 131 -12.43 2.34 8.19
N GLU A 132 -11.57 2.85 7.32
CA GLU A 132 -11.17 2.14 6.12
C GLU A 132 -10.26 0.96 6.44
N TYR A 133 -9.31 1.13 7.38
CA TYR A 133 -8.48 0.05 7.87
C TYR A 133 -9.30 -1.12 8.40
N ALA A 134 -10.34 -0.87 9.20
CA ALA A 134 -11.20 -1.93 9.72
C ALA A 134 -11.84 -2.79 8.61
N LYS A 135 -12.12 -2.21 7.43
CA LYS A 135 -12.60 -2.95 6.25
C LYS A 135 -11.47 -3.71 5.57
N LEU A 136 -10.33 -3.05 5.34
CA LEU A 136 -9.20 -3.63 4.61
C LEU A 136 -8.50 -4.74 5.40
N ALA A 137 -8.48 -4.65 6.72
CA ALA A 137 -7.83 -5.59 7.62
C ALA A 137 -8.40 -7.02 7.53
N VAL A 138 -9.65 -7.15 7.08
CA VAL A 138 -10.35 -8.44 6.93
C VAL A 138 -10.53 -8.84 5.46
N LEU A 139 -10.04 -8.03 4.52
CA LEU A 139 -10.24 -8.23 3.08
C LEU A 139 -9.05 -8.98 2.47
N PRO A 140 -9.25 -10.17 1.86
CA PRO A 140 -8.18 -10.87 1.16
C PRO A 140 -7.60 -10.06 -0.02
N PRO A 141 -6.31 -10.25 -0.38
CA PRO A 141 -5.31 -11.01 0.37
C PRO A 141 -4.92 -10.31 1.68
N MET A 142 -4.75 -11.09 2.75
CA MET A 142 -4.30 -10.56 4.04
C MET A 142 -2.87 -10.03 3.92
N SER A 143 -2.61 -8.85 4.47
CA SER A 143 -1.32 -8.17 4.32
C SER A 143 -0.75 -7.77 5.67
N LEU A 144 0.34 -8.42 6.08
CA LEU A 144 1.09 -8.04 7.27
C LEU A 144 1.64 -6.61 7.15
N ALA A 145 2.01 -6.20 5.93
CA ALA A 145 2.48 -4.85 5.66
C ALA A 145 1.40 -3.79 5.92
N LEU A 146 0.14 -4.08 5.58
CA LEU A 146 -0.99 -3.19 5.85
C LEU A 146 -1.18 -2.96 7.36
N HIS A 147 -1.17 -4.03 8.16
CA HIS A 147 -1.33 -3.90 9.60
C HIS A 147 -0.16 -3.14 10.24
N ARG A 148 1.07 -3.40 9.81
CA ARG A 148 2.25 -2.64 10.28
C ARG A 148 2.20 -1.18 9.87
N GLN A 149 1.70 -0.86 8.67
CA GLN A 149 1.48 0.52 8.26
C GLN A 149 0.50 1.22 9.19
N MET A 150 -0.59 0.55 9.57
CA MET A 150 -1.55 1.12 10.52
C MET A 150 -0.95 1.28 11.93
N VAL A 151 -0.19 0.29 12.41
CA VAL A 151 0.58 0.41 13.67
C VAL A 151 1.48 1.64 13.66
N GLN A 152 2.22 1.87 12.56
CA GLN A 152 3.08 3.03 12.43
C GLN A 152 2.28 4.35 12.52
N LEU A 153 1.12 4.42 11.85
CA LEU A 153 0.25 5.59 11.89
C LEU A 153 -0.29 5.84 13.30
N GLU A 154 -0.82 4.81 13.96
CA GLU A 154 -1.34 4.91 15.32
C GLU A 154 -0.27 5.25 16.36
N SER A 155 0.96 4.77 16.17
CA SER A 155 2.10 5.10 17.04
C SER A 155 2.62 6.52 16.85
N SER A 156 2.15 7.25 15.83
CA SER A 156 2.57 8.63 15.59
C SER A 156 2.00 9.57 16.65
N ALA A 157 2.79 10.58 17.04
CA ALA A 157 2.42 11.53 18.09
C ALA A 157 1.08 12.26 17.84
N ALA A 158 0.66 12.38 16.57
CA ALA A 158 -0.62 12.99 16.20
C ALA A 158 -1.85 12.16 16.61
N ALA A 159 -1.70 10.86 16.86
CA ALA A 159 -2.79 9.96 17.24
C ALA A 159 -2.62 9.31 18.61
N CYS A 160 -1.49 9.51 19.30
CA CYS A 160 -1.21 8.84 20.56
C CYS A 160 -1.94 9.51 21.75
N ASP A 161 -3.26 9.35 21.82
CA ASP A 161 -4.06 9.57 23.03
C ASP A 161 -4.54 8.23 23.63
N GLN A 162 -4.96 8.23 24.90
CA GLN A 162 -5.46 7.02 25.55
C GLN A 162 -6.67 6.40 24.84
N ALA A 163 -7.51 7.23 24.20
CA ALA A 163 -8.67 6.76 23.47
C ALA A 163 -8.30 5.99 22.20
N SER A 164 -7.09 6.21 21.68
CA SER A 164 -6.55 5.63 20.45
C SER A 164 -5.83 4.30 20.65
N LEU A 165 -5.42 3.98 21.89
CA LEU A 165 -4.75 2.71 22.22
C LEU A 165 -5.58 1.48 21.82
N LYS A 166 -6.92 1.58 21.82
CA LYS A 166 -7.79 0.48 21.37
C LYS A 166 -7.63 0.18 19.88
N TYR A 167 -7.43 1.20 19.04
CA TYR A 167 -7.23 1.03 17.59
C TYR A 167 -5.84 0.50 17.29
N TRP A 168 -4.83 1.00 18.02
CA TRP A 168 -3.48 0.47 17.94
C TRP A 168 -3.44 -1.02 18.34
N ARG A 169 -4.03 -1.37 19.48
CA ARG A 169 -4.16 -2.77 19.94
C ARG A 169 -4.87 -3.66 18.91
N MET A 170 -5.96 -3.18 18.32
CA MET A 170 -6.71 -3.90 17.28
C MET A 170 -5.82 -4.27 16.09
N CYS A 171 -4.81 -3.46 15.76
CA CYS A 171 -3.87 -3.80 14.70
C CYS A 171 -3.06 -5.05 15.03
N TYR A 172 -2.54 -5.14 16.26
CA TYR A 172 -1.83 -6.33 16.71
C TYR A 172 -2.75 -7.55 16.87
N ASP A 173 -4.01 -7.36 17.26
CA ASP A 173 -4.98 -8.45 17.29
C ASP A 173 -5.19 -9.06 15.90
N PHE A 174 -5.32 -8.24 14.85
CA PHE A 174 -5.40 -8.73 13.48
C PHE A 174 -4.10 -9.42 13.03
N MET A 175 -2.94 -8.84 13.34
CA MET A 175 -1.65 -9.45 13.02
C MET A 175 -1.51 -10.83 13.67
N ALA A 176 -1.83 -10.94 14.96
CA ALA A 176 -1.77 -12.19 15.71
C ALA A 176 -2.80 -13.21 15.19
N CYS A 177 -4.00 -12.76 14.83
CA CYS A 177 -5.05 -13.62 14.27
C CYS A 177 -4.63 -14.25 12.94
N TYR A 178 -4.12 -13.46 12.00
CA TYR A 178 -3.84 -13.90 10.64
C TYR A 178 -2.42 -14.46 10.45
N PHE A 179 -1.44 -13.99 11.22
CA PHE A 179 -0.03 -14.32 11.03
C PHE A 179 0.63 -14.95 12.27
N GLY A 180 -0.05 -14.95 13.42
CA GLY A 180 0.53 -15.39 14.70
C GLY A 180 0.85 -16.88 14.81
N LYS A 181 0.43 -17.72 13.84
CA LYS A 181 0.82 -19.14 13.80
C LYS A 181 2.27 -19.33 13.36
N THR A 182 2.74 -18.49 12.44
CA THR A 182 4.04 -18.69 11.76
C THR A 182 4.99 -17.50 11.90
N GLN A 183 4.54 -16.38 12.49
CA GLN A 183 5.33 -15.17 12.69
C GLN A 183 5.51 -14.86 14.18
N PRO A 184 6.50 -15.47 14.88
CA PRO A 184 6.88 -15.13 16.26
C PRO A 184 6.94 -13.65 16.57
N ARG A 185 7.57 -12.90 15.65
CA ARG A 185 7.83 -11.47 15.81
C ARG A 185 6.55 -10.65 16.00
N VAL A 186 5.42 -11.07 15.44
CA VAL A 186 4.13 -10.41 15.67
C VAL A 186 3.76 -10.39 17.15
N TRP A 187 3.99 -11.50 17.86
CA TRP A 187 3.71 -11.58 19.30
C TRP A 187 4.68 -10.75 20.12
N VAL A 188 5.96 -10.69 19.72
CA VAL A 188 6.97 -9.86 20.39
C VAL A 188 6.63 -8.38 20.23
N GLU A 189 6.25 -7.95 19.02
CA GLU A 189 5.78 -6.59 18.74
C GLU A 189 4.54 -6.25 19.58
N TYR A 190 3.58 -7.19 19.72
CA TYR A 190 2.39 -7.00 20.55
C TYR A 190 2.72 -6.89 22.05
N LEU A 191 3.59 -7.75 22.56
CA LEU A 191 4.02 -7.69 23.96
C LEU A 191 4.75 -6.38 24.28
N ALA A 192 5.59 -5.89 23.36
CA ALA A 192 6.26 -4.61 23.51
C ALA A 192 5.24 -3.46 23.60
N PHE A 193 4.22 -3.46 22.74
CA PHE A 193 3.13 -2.48 22.82
C PHE A 193 2.40 -2.50 24.18
N GLU A 194 2.01 -3.67 24.69
CA GLU A 194 1.31 -3.73 25.99
C GLU A 194 2.20 -3.29 27.15
N ARG A 195 3.51 -3.54 27.07
CA ARG A 195 4.48 -3.08 28.06
C ARG A 195 4.63 -1.56 28.05
N ASP A 196 4.78 -0.97 26.87
CA ASP A 196 5.16 0.44 26.72
C ASP A 196 3.96 1.39 26.79
N HIS A 197 2.78 0.93 26.36
CA HIS A 197 1.60 1.77 26.20
C HIS A 197 0.31 1.16 26.76
N GLY A 198 0.26 -0.17 26.88
CA GLY A 198 -0.94 -0.89 27.27
C GLY A 198 -1.01 -1.19 28.76
N GLU A 199 -1.55 -2.37 29.08
CA GLU A 199 -1.74 -2.80 30.46
C GLU A 199 -0.87 -4.02 30.78
N ALA A 200 -0.04 -3.92 31.82
CA ALA A 200 0.89 -4.99 32.21
C ALA A 200 0.20 -6.35 32.45
N LYS A 201 -1.07 -6.35 32.86
CA LYS A 201 -1.86 -7.58 33.04
C LYS A 201 -2.01 -8.39 31.74
N ASN A 202 -2.02 -7.72 30.58
CA ASN A 202 -2.17 -8.36 29.28
C ASN A 202 -0.92 -9.13 28.85
N ILE A 203 0.26 -8.79 29.37
CA ILE A 203 1.54 -9.41 28.99
C ILE A 203 1.52 -10.92 29.24
N SER A 204 1.04 -11.34 30.41
CA SER A 204 0.98 -12.76 30.78
C SER A 204 -0.02 -13.54 29.91
N LEU A 205 -1.19 -12.97 29.66
CA LEU A 205 -2.24 -13.55 28.83
C LEU A 205 -1.80 -13.66 27.37
N LEU A 206 -1.17 -12.62 26.82
CA LEU A 206 -0.64 -12.62 25.46
C LEU A 206 0.50 -13.62 25.28
N THR A 207 1.38 -13.74 26.28
CA THR A 207 2.42 -14.77 26.30
C THR A 207 1.81 -16.17 26.18
N GLN A 208 0.80 -16.48 27.01
CA GLN A 208 0.14 -17.79 26.95
C GLN A 208 -0.56 -18.02 25.60
N ARG A 209 -1.22 -16.98 25.07
CA ARG A 209 -1.86 -17.03 23.75
C ARG A 209 -0.85 -17.26 22.62
N ALA A 210 0.32 -16.63 22.68
CA ALA A 210 1.40 -16.84 21.71
C ALA A 210 1.86 -18.30 21.70
N LEU A 211 2.17 -18.84 22.89
CA LEU A 211 2.66 -20.23 23.05
C LEU A 211 1.62 -21.27 22.61
N SER A 212 0.32 -20.98 22.72
CA SER A 212 -0.74 -21.89 22.27
C SER A 212 -1.12 -21.73 20.79
N THR A 213 -0.77 -20.60 20.16
CA THR A 213 -1.12 -20.32 18.76
C THR A 213 0.02 -20.65 17.79
N LEU A 214 1.27 -20.41 18.19
CA LEU A 214 2.44 -20.66 17.37
C LEU A 214 2.57 -22.14 17.05
N GLU A 215 2.95 -22.45 15.81
CA GLU A 215 3.34 -23.81 15.47
C GLU A 215 4.63 -24.18 16.23
N PRO A 216 4.79 -25.45 16.65
CA PRO A 216 5.88 -25.85 17.55
C PRO A 216 7.28 -25.43 17.09
N GLN A 217 7.56 -25.43 15.78
CA GLN A 217 8.87 -25.04 15.25
C GLN A 217 9.21 -23.54 15.46
N TYR A 218 8.21 -22.70 15.71
CA TYR A 218 8.38 -21.26 15.88
C TYR A 218 8.43 -20.82 17.35
N VAL A 219 8.09 -21.71 18.30
CA VAL A 219 8.06 -21.39 19.74
C VAL A 219 9.43 -20.99 20.27
N ALA A 220 10.49 -21.74 19.94
CA ALA A 220 11.85 -21.43 20.40
C ALA A 220 12.33 -20.05 19.91
N ALA A 221 12.00 -19.69 18.66
CA ALA A 221 12.33 -18.38 18.10
C ALA A 221 11.58 -17.25 18.84
N PHE A 222 10.29 -17.44 19.13
CA PHE A 222 9.52 -16.50 19.94
C PHE A 222 10.13 -16.29 21.32
N GLU A 223 10.51 -17.36 22.03
CA GLU A 223 11.08 -17.25 23.37
C GLU A 223 12.43 -16.51 23.36
N ALA A 224 13.28 -16.79 22.37
CA ALA A 224 14.56 -16.11 22.20
C ALA A 224 14.38 -14.61 21.89
N GLU A 225 13.53 -14.26 20.91
CA GLU A 225 13.24 -12.86 20.56
C GLU A 225 12.62 -12.09 21.74
N ARG A 226 11.67 -12.72 22.44
CA ARG A 226 11.04 -12.15 23.64
C ARG A 226 12.08 -11.87 24.72
N ALA A 227 12.96 -12.83 25.03
CA ALA A 227 13.99 -12.65 26.05
C ALA A 227 14.91 -11.46 25.73
N LEU A 228 15.35 -11.33 24.46
CA LEU A 228 16.15 -10.20 24.01
C LEU A 228 15.42 -8.85 24.17
N ALA A 229 14.13 -8.80 23.85
CA ALA A 229 13.32 -7.59 23.98
C ALA A 229 13.13 -7.13 25.44
N TYR A 230 13.19 -8.04 26.41
CA TYR A 230 13.16 -7.71 27.84
C TYR A 230 14.52 -7.24 28.36
N VAL A 231 15.62 -7.86 27.91
CA VAL A 231 16.98 -7.46 28.31
C VAL A 231 17.32 -6.06 27.78
N GLY A 232 16.96 -5.74 26.53
CA GLY A 232 17.21 -4.43 25.92
C GLY A 232 16.37 -3.28 26.48
N ALA A 233 15.31 -3.56 27.23
CA ALA A 233 14.47 -2.54 27.87
C ALA A 233 14.84 -2.26 29.35
N SER A 234 15.84 -2.98 29.89
CA SER A 234 16.30 -2.85 31.28
C SER A 234 17.58 -2.03 31.42
N ILE A 235 17.94 -1.21 30.41
CA ILE A 235 19.12 -0.34 30.38
C ILE A 235 18.67 1.11 30.23
#